data_AF-A0A4R1L9L6-F1
#
_entry.id   AF-A0A4R1L9L6-F1
#
_cell.length_a   1.000
_cell.length_b   1.000
_cell.length_c   1.000
_cell.angle_alpha   90.00
_cell.angle_beta   90.00
_cell.angle_gamma   90.00
#
_symmetry.space_group_name_H-M   'P 1'
#
loop_
_entity.id
_entity.type
_entity.pdbx_description
1 polymer ?
#
loop_
_entity_poly.entity_id
_entity_poly.type
_entity_poly.pdbx_seq_one_letter_code
_entity_poly.pdbx_strand_id
1 'polypeptide(L)'
;MSLEFAGFLYSGDNRTGQSMLVGVGHTDRYNHISAAQLTSSGLYANIHSVELITTSEADGNLVLLKNDDYSGPFAQVSDAQSAGDVWWSCWGHIGSALLIAGNKKGTSEHRISFHDQFHDKWTSFLDAKLQGKKASRQGDPTLTWEMFPANVSYLDPNLAYLKIYQPLHITMPWYWPDYAASMTYHIYLYVTGDHHLRAWGARWAYWVEGGAKSGKIADELMPEVRDGLQSLQDQVNQALTLTDLLGPITDVYYLPGRQPNRIATGGISGATTDDVTIVIEQHA
;
A
#
# COMPACT_ATOMS: atom_id res chain seq x y z
N MET A 1 -4.51 -22.23 -17.80
CA MET A 1 -4.54 -21.05 -16.90
C MET A 1 -5.21 -19.94 -17.69
N SER A 2 -6.36 -19.43 -17.24
CA SER A 2 -7.01 -18.28 -17.85
C SER A 2 -6.51 -17.00 -17.15
N LEU A 3 -6.19 -15.98 -17.92
CA LEU A 3 -5.69 -14.69 -17.44
C LEU A 3 -6.82 -13.66 -17.48
N GLU A 4 -6.92 -12.80 -16.48
CA GLU A 4 -7.79 -11.63 -16.51
C GLU A 4 -7.21 -10.55 -17.43
N PHE A 5 -5.91 -10.34 -17.32
CA PHE A 5 -5.14 -9.52 -18.24
C PHE A 5 -3.68 -9.96 -18.23
N ALA A 6 -2.96 -9.54 -19.26
CA ALA A 6 -1.54 -9.77 -19.41
C ALA A 6 -0.81 -8.44 -19.66
N GLY A 7 0.50 -8.49 -19.58
CA GLY A 7 1.35 -7.41 -20.01
C GLY A 7 2.74 -7.90 -20.35
N PHE A 8 3.52 -7.02 -20.96
CA PHE A 8 4.92 -7.26 -21.26
C PHE A 8 5.76 -6.15 -20.66
N LEU A 9 6.88 -6.54 -20.06
CA LEU A 9 7.95 -5.66 -19.63
C LEU A 9 9.08 -5.74 -20.65
N TYR A 10 9.59 -4.61 -21.12
CA TYR A 10 10.64 -4.56 -22.16
C TYR A 10 11.88 -3.81 -21.70
N SER A 11 13.05 -4.35 -22.07
CA SER A 11 14.34 -3.75 -21.78
C SER A 11 14.75 -2.62 -22.72
N GLY A 12 13.96 -2.37 -23.76
CA GLY A 12 14.18 -1.31 -24.73
C GLY A 12 12.93 -0.48 -24.93
N ASP A 13 13.11 0.70 -25.52
CA ASP A 13 12.01 1.58 -25.88
C ASP A 13 11.13 0.94 -26.95
N ASN A 14 9.86 1.35 -27.00
CA ASN A 14 8.91 0.95 -28.05
C ASN A 14 8.79 -0.57 -28.24
N ARG A 15 8.73 -1.34 -27.14
CA ARG A 15 8.54 -2.80 -27.14
C ARG A 15 9.71 -3.56 -27.79
N THR A 16 10.94 -3.11 -27.55
CA THR A 16 12.15 -3.74 -28.08
C THR A 16 13.01 -4.37 -26.97
N GLY A 17 14.00 -5.17 -27.36
CA GLY A 17 14.94 -5.78 -26.43
C GLY A 17 14.43 -7.04 -25.74
N GLN A 18 15.03 -7.36 -24.60
CA GLN A 18 14.61 -8.47 -23.76
C GLN A 18 13.22 -8.19 -23.18
N SER A 19 12.38 -9.22 -23.07
CA SER A 19 11.03 -9.06 -22.55
C SER A 19 10.63 -10.16 -21.59
N MET A 20 9.64 -9.83 -20.75
CA MET A 20 8.99 -10.75 -19.83
C MET A 20 7.48 -10.60 -19.94
N LEU A 21 6.80 -11.71 -20.24
CA LEU A 21 5.34 -11.80 -20.14
C LEU A 21 4.95 -11.91 -18.66
N VAL A 22 4.02 -11.06 -18.26
CA VAL A 22 3.43 -11.00 -16.93
C VAL A 22 1.90 -11.01 -17.06
N GLY A 23 1.18 -11.41 -16.02
CA GLY A 23 -0.29 -11.41 -16.06
C GLY A 23 -0.91 -11.78 -14.72
N VAL A 24 -2.19 -11.51 -14.58
CA VAL A 24 -2.98 -11.85 -13.37
C VAL A 24 -3.96 -12.95 -13.75
N GLY A 25 -3.99 -14.03 -12.96
CA GLY A 25 -4.95 -15.12 -13.15
C GLY A 25 -6.34 -14.73 -12.62
N HIS A 26 -7.39 -15.43 -13.07
CA HIS A 26 -8.78 -15.17 -12.63
C HIS A 26 -9.02 -15.27 -11.12
N THR A 27 -8.20 -16.05 -10.41
CA THR A 27 -8.32 -16.22 -8.96
C THR A 27 -7.48 -15.22 -8.18
N ASP A 28 -6.64 -14.45 -8.86
CA ASP A 28 -5.63 -13.61 -8.23
C ASP A 28 -6.08 -12.14 -8.33
N ARG A 29 -5.82 -11.36 -7.27
CA ARG A 29 -5.96 -9.90 -7.33
C ARG A 29 -4.67 -9.24 -7.77
N TYR A 30 -3.55 -9.78 -7.28
CA TYR A 30 -2.22 -9.27 -7.52
C TYR A 30 -1.35 -10.33 -8.19
N ASN A 31 -0.50 -9.90 -9.11
CA ASN A 31 0.75 -10.60 -9.41
C ASN A 31 1.90 -9.63 -9.14
N HIS A 32 2.82 -10.01 -8.24
CA HIS A 32 3.95 -9.18 -7.86
C HIS A 32 5.25 -9.75 -8.44
N ILE A 33 6.04 -8.88 -9.08
CA ILE A 33 7.31 -9.22 -9.70
C ILE A 33 8.43 -8.59 -8.87
N SER A 34 9.14 -9.43 -8.13
CA SER A 34 10.22 -9.05 -7.24
C SER A 34 11.49 -8.64 -7.98
N ALA A 35 12.37 -7.91 -7.29
CA ALA A 35 13.72 -7.58 -7.76
C ALA A 35 14.51 -8.81 -8.22
N ALA A 36 14.37 -9.95 -7.53
CA ALA A 36 15.03 -11.20 -7.90
C ALA A 36 14.51 -11.76 -9.23
N GLN A 37 13.20 -11.72 -9.46
CA GLN A 37 12.59 -12.14 -10.73
C GLN A 37 13.00 -11.20 -11.87
N LEU A 38 12.99 -9.88 -11.65
CA LEU A 38 13.49 -8.90 -12.62
C LEU A 38 14.98 -9.10 -12.92
N THR A 39 15.79 -9.43 -11.92
CA THR A 39 17.23 -9.71 -12.12
C THR A 39 17.43 -10.96 -12.97
N SER A 40 16.72 -12.04 -12.65
CA SER A 40 16.80 -13.30 -13.40
C SER A 40 16.34 -13.18 -14.85
N SER A 41 15.47 -12.21 -15.14
CA SER A 41 14.97 -11.90 -16.47
C SER A 41 15.71 -10.78 -17.18
N GLY A 42 16.83 -10.29 -16.63
CA GLY A 42 17.63 -9.22 -17.24
C GLY A 42 16.95 -7.84 -17.27
N LEU A 43 15.85 -7.68 -16.54
CA LEU A 43 15.01 -6.48 -16.55
C LEU A 43 15.20 -5.57 -15.33
N TYR A 44 15.87 -6.04 -14.26
CA TYR A 44 16.10 -5.22 -13.07
C TYR A 44 16.81 -3.91 -13.42
N ALA A 45 16.25 -2.78 -12.97
CA ALA A 45 16.70 -1.43 -13.29
C ALA A 45 16.65 -1.02 -14.79
N ASN A 46 16.21 -1.90 -15.68
CA ASN A 46 16.35 -1.75 -17.13
C ASN A 46 15.02 -1.89 -17.87
N ILE A 47 13.87 -1.58 -17.25
CA ILE A 47 12.58 -1.58 -17.96
C ILE A 47 12.39 -0.20 -18.61
N HIS A 48 12.24 -0.18 -19.92
CA HIS A 48 12.16 1.04 -20.75
C HIS A 48 10.79 1.24 -21.41
N SER A 49 10.05 0.15 -21.62
CA SER A 49 8.68 0.24 -22.04
C SER A 49 7.87 -0.94 -21.54
N VAL A 50 6.56 -0.75 -21.50
CA VAL A 50 5.60 -1.77 -21.11
C VAL A 50 4.40 -1.75 -22.03
N GLU A 51 3.75 -2.91 -22.12
CA GLU A 51 2.51 -3.11 -22.84
C GLU A 51 1.53 -3.83 -21.91
N LEU A 52 0.28 -3.39 -21.89
CA LEU A 52 -0.82 -4.07 -21.21
C LEU A 52 -1.80 -4.56 -22.26
N ILE A 53 -2.28 -5.78 -22.07
CA ILE A 53 -3.27 -6.44 -22.93
C ILE A 53 -4.41 -6.87 -22.02
N THR A 54 -5.56 -6.21 -22.17
CA THR A 54 -6.74 -6.44 -21.34
C THR A 54 -7.73 -7.35 -22.04
N THR A 55 -8.52 -8.07 -21.24
CA THR A 55 -9.63 -8.90 -21.74
C THR A 55 -10.96 -8.26 -21.38
N SER A 56 -12.08 -8.95 -21.61
CA SER A 56 -13.41 -8.51 -21.15
C SER A 56 -13.64 -8.68 -19.65
N GLU A 57 -12.66 -9.19 -18.91
CA GLU A 57 -12.85 -9.70 -17.56
C GLU A 57 -12.46 -8.71 -16.47
N ALA A 58 -11.50 -7.82 -16.73
CA ALA A 58 -11.05 -6.82 -15.77
C ALA A 58 -10.25 -5.71 -16.47
N ASP A 59 -10.14 -4.57 -15.80
CA ASP A 59 -9.12 -3.58 -16.08
C ASP A 59 -7.75 -4.09 -15.66
N GLY A 60 -6.75 -3.77 -16.47
CA GLY A 60 -5.35 -4.05 -16.17
C GLY A 60 -4.68 -2.83 -15.58
N ASN A 61 -4.03 -2.97 -14.43
CA ASN A 61 -3.11 -1.96 -13.89
C ASN A 61 -1.73 -2.59 -13.75
N LEU A 62 -0.71 -1.97 -14.35
CA LEU A 62 0.68 -2.32 -14.16
C LEU A 62 1.40 -1.15 -13.48
N VAL A 63 1.84 -1.38 -12.26
CA VAL A 63 2.58 -0.42 -11.44
C VAL A 63 4.05 -0.81 -11.44
N LEU A 64 4.91 0.08 -11.89
CA LEU A 64 6.35 -0.03 -11.82
C LEU A 64 6.85 0.82 -10.65
N LEU A 65 7.63 0.23 -9.74
CA LEU A 65 8.11 0.87 -8.53
C LEU A 65 9.63 0.91 -8.49
N LYS A 66 10.18 2.02 -7.99
CA LYS A 66 11.63 2.19 -7.94
C LYS A 66 12.31 1.29 -6.92
N ASN A 67 11.65 0.98 -5.80
CA ASN A 67 12.27 0.17 -4.75
C ASN A 67 11.92 -1.32 -4.93
N ASP A 68 12.74 -2.18 -4.33
CA ASP A 68 12.61 -3.65 -4.39
C ASP A 68 11.45 -4.20 -3.55
N ASP A 69 10.96 -3.41 -2.60
CA ASP A 69 9.94 -3.74 -1.60
C ASP A 69 8.55 -3.18 -1.95
N TYR A 70 8.30 -2.93 -3.24
CA TYR A 70 7.04 -2.39 -3.75
C TYR A 70 6.64 -1.04 -3.11
N SER A 71 7.65 -0.22 -2.80
CA SER A 71 7.48 1.13 -2.25
C SER A 71 8.19 2.21 -3.10
N GLY A 72 8.11 3.46 -2.63
CA GLY A 72 8.78 4.61 -3.23
C GLY A 72 8.04 5.21 -4.43
N PRO A 73 8.76 5.95 -5.29
CA PRO A 73 8.22 6.51 -6.53
C PRO A 73 7.71 5.41 -7.47
N PHE A 74 6.61 5.69 -8.17
CA PHE A 74 5.98 4.75 -9.08
C PHE A 74 5.56 5.40 -10.41
N ALA A 75 5.38 4.56 -11.43
CA ALA A 75 4.63 4.85 -12.64
C ALA A 75 3.61 3.72 -12.85
N GLN A 76 2.35 4.06 -13.08
CA GLN A 76 1.26 3.09 -13.29
C GLN A 76 0.65 3.28 -14.67
N VAL A 77 0.66 2.23 -15.48
CA VAL A 77 -0.10 2.13 -16.72
C VAL A 77 -1.41 1.44 -16.41
N SER A 78 -2.52 1.95 -16.94
CA SER A 78 -3.84 1.33 -16.79
C SER A 78 -4.51 1.21 -18.14
N ASP A 79 -5.27 0.13 -18.31
CA ASP A 79 -6.12 -0.07 -19.48
C ASP A 79 -7.46 -0.67 -19.10
N ALA A 80 -8.50 -0.22 -19.79
CA ALA A 80 -9.87 -0.62 -19.49
C ALA A 80 -10.14 -1.99 -20.10
N GLN A 81 -10.96 -2.79 -19.43
CA GLN A 81 -11.43 -4.06 -19.99
C GLN A 81 -11.94 -3.86 -21.43
N SER A 82 -11.52 -4.74 -22.34
CA SER A 82 -11.84 -4.71 -23.78
C SER A 82 -11.32 -3.50 -24.58
N ALA A 83 -10.38 -2.71 -24.06
CA ALA A 83 -9.76 -1.63 -24.84
C ALA A 83 -8.73 -2.14 -25.87
N GLY A 84 -8.19 -3.35 -25.65
CA GLY A 84 -7.26 -4.01 -26.56
C GLY A 84 -5.85 -4.03 -26.00
N ASP A 85 -5.04 -3.03 -26.39
CA ASP A 85 -3.68 -2.84 -25.89
C ASP A 85 -3.39 -1.37 -25.58
N VAL A 86 -2.62 -1.13 -24.53
CA VAL A 86 -1.96 0.15 -24.26
C VAL A 86 -0.48 -0.08 -24.05
N TRP A 87 0.33 0.87 -24.51
CA TRP A 87 1.76 0.85 -24.28
C TRP A 87 2.22 2.18 -23.69
N TRP A 88 3.28 2.13 -22.89
CA TRP A 88 3.89 3.33 -22.31
C TRP A 88 5.40 3.17 -22.18
N SER A 89 6.14 4.24 -22.47
CA SER A 89 7.56 4.35 -22.13
C SER A 89 7.73 4.68 -20.66
N CYS A 90 8.64 3.98 -20.00
CA CYS A 90 9.04 4.23 -18.63
C CYS A 90 10.56 4.48 -18.57
N TRP A 91 10.99 5.35 -17.67
CA TRP A 91 12.40 5.73 -17.57
C TRP A 91 12.87 5.66 -16.12
N GLY A 92 14.05 5.08 -15.94
CA GLY A 92 14.75 5.03 -14.67
C GLY A 92 14.75 3.64 -14.03
N HIS A 93 15.35 3.59 -12.84
CA HIS A 93 15.51 2.37 -12.08
C HIS A 93 14.15 1.84 -11.60
N ILE A 94 13.77 0.65 -12.08
CA ILE A 94 12.63 -0.13 -11.58
C ILE A 94 13.15 -1.32 -10.77
N GLY A 95 12.83 -1.34 -9.49
CA GLY A 95 13.21 -2.40 -8.54
C GLY A 95 12.15 -3.49 -8.39
N SER A 96 10.87 -3.14 -8.59
CA SER A 96 9.76 -4.09 -8.52
C SER A 96 8.58 -3.67 -9.39
N ALA A 97 7.67 -4.62 -9.67
CA ALA A 97 6.43 -4.35 -10.41
C ALA A 97 5.23 -5.06 -9.78
N LEU A 98 4.05 -4.46 -9.88
CA LEU A 98 2.76 -5.02 -9.46
C LEU A 98 1.78 -4.99 -10.61
N LEU A 99 1.12 -6.12 -10.86
CA LEU A 99 -0.04 -6.22 -11.72
C LEU A 99 -1.27 -6.35 -10.85
N ILE A 100 -2.28 -5.53 -11.10
CA ILE A 100 -3.49 -5.43 -10.28
C ILE A 100 -4.70 -5.44 -11.19
N ALA A 101 -5.55 -6.45 -11.04
CA ALA A 101 -6.83 -6.47 -11.72
C ALA A 101 -7.82 -5.55 -11.00
N GLY A 102 -8.45 -4.65 -11.73
CA GLY A 102 -9.49 -3.76 -11.21
C GLY A 102 -10.78 -3.89 -12.00
N ASN A 103 -11.87 -3.41 -11.43
CA ASN A 103 -13.19 -3.27 -12.03
C ASN A 103 -13.59 -4.53 -12.79
N LYS A 104 -13.55 -5.66 -12.09
CA LYS A 104 -13.83 -6.96 -12.68
C LYS A 104 -15.25 -7.01 -13.25
N LYS A 105 -15.46 -7.88 -14.22
CA LYS A 105 -16.77 -8.05 -14.85
C LYS A 105 -17.84 -8.44 -13.82
N GLY A 106 -18.91 -7.66 -13.78
CA GLY A 106 -20.01 -7.86 -12.82
C GLY A 106 -19.75 -7.29 -11.43
N THR A 107 -18.69 -6.49 -11.27
CA THR A 107 -18.43 -5.73 -10.04
C THR A 107 -18.48 -4.23 -10.29
N SER A 108 -18.59 -3.48 -9.20
CA SER A 108 -18.42 -2.04 -9.15
C SER A 108 -17.40 -1.69 -8.07
N GLU A 109 -16.74 -0.55 -8.23
CA GLU A 109 -15.69 -0.11 -7.31
C GLU A 109 -16.05 1.18 -6.60
N HIS A 110 -15.76 1.22 -5.31
CA HIS A 110 -15.72 2.44 -4.53
C HIS A 110 -14.28 2.72 -4.10
N ARG A 111 -13.77 3.92 -4.42
CA ARG A 111 -12.37 4.29 -4.18
C ARG A 111 -12.26 5.34 -3.09
N ILE A 112 -11.35 5.09 -2.16
CA ILE A 112 -11.14 5.91 -0.98
C ILE A 112 -9.65 6.22 -0.85
N SER A 113 -9.30 7.50 -0.69
CA SER A 113 -7.95 7.91 -0.30
C SER A 113 -7.71 7.56 1.17
N PHE A 114 -6.66 6.79 1.44
CA PHE A 114 -6.26 6.45 2.81
C PHE A 114 -5.85 7.71 3.57
N HIS A 115 -5.06 8.57 2.93
CA HIS A 115 -4.62 9.83 3.51
C HIS A 115 -5.81 10.74 3.85
N ASP A 116 -6.68 11.05 2.88
CA ASP A 116 -7.81 11.98 3.08
C ASP A 116 -8.76 11.51 4.20
N GLN A 117 -8.95 10.20 4.34
CA GLN A 117 -9.87 9.66 5.34
C GLN A 117 -9.27 9.54 6.74
N PHE A 118 -7.97 9.26 6.84
CA PHE A 118 -7.34 8.87 8.10
C PHE A 118 -6.39 9.92 8.68
N HIS A 119 -5.84 10.84 7.89
CA HIS A 119 -4.82 11.78 8.37
C HIS A 119 -5.26 12.59 9.60
N ASP A 120 -6.38 13.31 9.49
CA ASP A 120 -6.83 14.20 10.57
C ASP A 120 -7.35 13.41 11.77
N LYS A 121 -7.96 12.25 11.52
CA LYS A 121 -8.43 11.32 12.57
C LYS A 121 -7.25 10.75 13.35
N TRP A 122 -6.20 10.32 12.66
CA TRP A 122 -4.97 9.83 13.26
C TRP A 122 -4.30 10.90 14.11
N THR A 123 -4.13 12.09 13.54
CA THR A 123 -3.54 13.25 14.22
C THR A 123 -4.29 13.56 15.53
N SER A 124 -5.62 13.66 15.45
CA SER A 124 -6.47 13.94 16.61
C SER A 124 -6.42 12.81 17.65
N PHE A 125 -6.48 11.56 17.20
CA PHE A 125 -6.37 10.38 18.07
C PHE A 125 -5.05 10.37 18.83
N LEU A 126 -3.94 10.58 18.12
CA LEU A 126 -2.61 10.50 18.71
C LEU A 126 -2.33 11.69 19.62
N ASP A 127 -2.70 12.91 19.24
CA ASP A 127 -2.54 14.10 20.10
C ASP A 127 -3.30 13.95 21.42
N ALA A 128 -4.53 13.40 21.38
CA ALA A 128 -5.27 13.09 22.60
C ALA A 128 -4.57 12.04 23.48
N LYS A 129 -3.93 11.02 22.87
CA LYS A 129 -3.17 9.99 23.60
C LYS A 129 -1.83 10.50 24.15
N LEU A 130 -1.25 11.53 23.55
CA LEU A 130 0.03 12.13 23.92
C LEU A 130 -0.13 13.34 24.85
N GLN A 131 -1.34 13.85 25.05
CA GLN A 131 -1.57 15.01 25.91
C GLN A 131 -1.03 14.79 27.33
N GLY A 132 -0.18 15.72 27.78
CA GLY A 132 0.46 15.67 29.10
C GLY A 132 1.59 14.64 29.23
N LYS A 133 1.93 13.92 28.16
CA LYS A 133 3.09 13.01 28.11
C LYS A 133 4.33 13.76 27.62
N LYS A 134 5.50 13.13 27.78
CA LYS A 134 6.77 13.61 27.24
C LYS A 134 6.91 13.42 25.73
N ALA A 135 6.17 12.45 25.20
CA ALA A 135 6.13 12.18 23.78
C ALA A 135 5.17 13.14 23.08
N SER A 136 5.58 13.64 21.93
CA SER A 136 4.79 14.48 21.02
C SER A 136 5.02 14.02 19.58
N ARG A 137 4.09 14.31 18.67
CA ARG A 137 4.32 14.04 17.23
C ARG A 137 5.43 14.94 16.70
N GLN A 138 6.28 14.38 15.85
CA GLN A 138 7.26 15.13 15.07
C GLN A 138 6.85 15.11 13.59
N GLY A 139 6.15 16.16 13.18
CA GLY A 139 5.60 16.27 11.82
C GLY A 139 4.39 15.37 11.58
N ASP A 140 4.01 15.29 10.30
CA ASP A 140 2.85 14.53 9.85
C ASP A 140 3.15 13.03 9.75
N PRO A 141 2.14 12.16 9.95
CA PRO A 141 2.30 10.74 9.73
C PRO A 141 2.55 10.44 8.24
N THR A 142 3.31 9.38 7.96
CA THR A 142 3.32 8.77 6.64
C THR A 142 2.24 7.69 6.59
N LEU A 143 1.22 7.92 5.77
CA LEU A 143 0.11 7.00 5.51
C LEU A 143 0.33 6.33 4.17
N THR A 144 0.83 5.09 4.21
CA THR A 144 1.29 4.36 3.03
C THR A 144 0.86 2.90 3.12
N TRP A 145 1.51 2.01 2.37
CA TRP A 145 1.33 0.57 2.45
C TRP A 145 2.63 -0.16 2.78
N GLU A 146 2.49 -1.45 3.02
CA GLU A 146 3.56 -2.44 3.04
C GLU A 146 3.03 -3.66 2.26
N MET A 147 3.54 -3.88 1.04
CA MET A 147 3.06 -4.94 0.16
C MET A 147 4.01 -6.14 0.24
N PHE A 148 3.48 -7.34 0.50
CA PHE A 148 4.23 -8.60 0.44
C PHE A 148 5.57 -8.60 1.20
N PRO A 149 5.59 -8.26 2.50
CA PRO A 149 6.84 -7.95 3.21
C PRO A 149 7.65 -9.20 3.59
N ALA A 150 8.35 -9.77 2.61
CA ALA A 150 9.14 -11.00 2.74
C ALA A 150 10.22 -10.95 3.85
N ASN A 151 10.73 -9.76 4.17
CA ASN A 151 11.83 -9.58 5.13
C ASN A 151 11.38 -9.03 6.49
N VAL A 152 10.08 -8.82 6.69
CA VAL A 152 9.55 -8.28 7.94
C VAL A 152 9.00 -9.46 8.75
N SER A 153 9.83 -9.99 9.66
CA SER A 153 9.40 -11.05 10.58
C SER A 153 8.07 -10.66 11.24
N TYR A 154 7.12 -11.59 11.40
CA TYR A 154 5.77 -11.34 11.98
C TYR A 154 4.71 -10.71 11.07
N LEU A 155 5.02 -10.33 9.82
CA LEU A 155 3.99 -10.08 8.81
C LEU A 155 3.90 -11.26 7.85
N ASP A 156 2.69 -11.62 7.41
CA ASP A 156 2.50 -12.59 6.35
C ASP A 156 2.99 -11.99 5.02
N PRO A 157 3.96 -12.63 4.34
CA PRO A 157 4.54 -12.13 3.09
C PRO A 157 3.59 -12.23 1.89
N ASN A 158 2.44 -12.88 2.03
CA ASN A 158 1.44 -12.99 0.96
C ASN A 158 0.34 -11.93 1.05
N LEU A 159 0.37 -11.07 2.07
CA LEU A 159 -0.64 -10.05 2.30
C LEU A 159 -0.11 -8.65 2.01
N ALA A 160 -1.05 -7.73 1.81
CA ALA A 160 -0.81 -6.31 1.68
C ALA A 160 -1.41 -5.57 2.89
N TYR A 161 -0.66 -4.63 3.45
CA TYR A 161 -1.04 -3.89 4.65
C TYR A 161 -1.08 -2.39 4.37
N LEU A 162 -2.02 -1.69 4.98
CA LEU A 162 -1.91 -0.25 5.18
C LEU A 162 -0.92 -0.01 6.32
N LYS A 163 -0.05 0.97 6.14
CA LYS A 163 1.03 1.30 7.07
C LYS A 163 0.89 2.75 7.53
N ILE A 164 0.92 2.93 8.85
CA ILE A 164 0.96 4.24 9.48
C ILE A 164 2.29 4.35 10.19
N TYR A 165 3.15 5.25 9.73
CA TYR A 165 4.41 5.59 10.38
C TYR A 165 4.31 6.98 10.98
N GLN A 166 4.67 7.13 12.25
CA GLN A 166 4.67 8.42 12.93
C GLN A 166 6.02 8.64 13.62
N PRO A 167 6.79 9.65 13.20
CA PRO A 167 7.90 10.16 13.97
C PRO A 167 7.41 10.85 15.25
N LEU A 168 8.14 10.66 16.35
CA LEU A 168 7.84 11.18 17.67
C LEU A 168 9.07 11.91 18.22
N HIS A 169 8.82 12.99 18.95
CA HIS A 169 9.81 13.70 19.72
C HIS A 169 9.56 13.47 21.22
N ILE A 170 10.60 13.06 21.96
CA ILE A 170 10.54 12.79 23.40
C ILE A 170 11.27 13.90 24.15
N THR A 171 10.50 14.76 24.80
CA THR A 171 11.04 15.87 25.59
C THR A 171 11.61 15.37 26.91
N MET A 172 12.82 15.82 27.22
CA MET A 172 13.56 15.47 28.43
C MET A 172 13.71 16.68 29.36
N PRO A 173 13.98 16.45 30.66
CA PRO A 173 14.35 17.54 31.55
C PRO A 173 15.59 18.29 31.02
N TRP A 174 15.69 19.60 31.29
CA TRP A 174 16.69 20.52 30.69
C TRP A 174 18.16 20.07 30.72
N TYR A 175 18.52 19.15 31.62
CA TYR A 175 19.88 18.61 31.78
C TYR A 175 20.14 17.33 30.98
N TRP A 176 19.17 16.86 30.19
CA TRP A 176 19.31 15.75 29.24
C TRP A 176 18.92 16.23 27.83
N PRO A 177 19.59 15.72 26.78
CA PRO A 177 19.11 15.91 25.42
C PRO A 177 17.77 15.20 25.21
N ASP A 178 16.94 15.76 24.35
CA ASP A 178 15.73 15.12 23.85
C ASP A 178 16.09 13.91 22.97
N TYR A 179 15.11 13.04 22.74
CA TYR A 179 15.28 11.82 21.95
C TYR A 179 14.31 11.81 20.77
N ALA A 180 14.76 11.27 19.65
CA ALA A 180 13.87 10.85 18.58
C ALA A 180 13.27 9.47 18.90
N ALA A 181 12.01 9.27 18.53
CA ALA A 181 11.35 7.99 18.54
C ALA A 181 10.43 7.86 17.34
N SER A 182 9.89 6.67 17.11
CA SER A 182 8.82 6.48 16.14
C SER A 182 7.93 5.32 16.54
N MET A 183 6.74 5.30 15.96
CA MET A 183 5.82 4.17 16.03
C MET A 183 5.34 3.80 14.63
N THR A 184 4.99 2.54 14.45
CA THR A 184 4.46 2.03 13.19
C THR A 184 3.33 1.05 13.45
N TYR A 185 2.23 1.19 12.71
CA TYR A 185 1.14 0.23 12.68
C TYR A 185 0.93 -0.33 11.28
N HIS A 186 0.64 -1.63 11.22
CA HIS A 186 0.24 -2.33 10.01
C HIS A 186 -1.18 -2.83 10.18
N ILE A 187 -2.06 -2.45 9.26
CA ILE A 187 -3.48 -2.78 9.26
C ILE A 187 -3.76 -3.60 8.01
N TYR A 188 -4.36 -4.77 8.18
CA TYR A 188 -4.86 -5.60 7.10
C TYR A 188 -6.36 -5.43 6.95
N LEU A 189 -6.82 -5.03 5.78
CA LEU A 189 -8.24 -5.01 5.44
C LEU A 189 -8.64 -6.36 4.84
N TYR A 190 -9.79 -6.88 5.25
CA TYR A 190 -10.30 -8.16 4.77
C TYR A 190 -11.82 -8.16 4.69
N VAL A 191 -12.34 -8.98 3.78
CA VAL A 191 -13.77 -9.25 3.65
C VAL A 191 -14.11 -10.44 4.52
N THR A 192 -15.09 -10.27 5.41
CA THR A 192 -15.61 -11.34 6.28
C THR A 192 -16.46 -12.33 5.49
N GLY A 193 -16.76 -13.49 6.08
CA GLY A 193 -17.65 -14.49 5.47
C GLY A 193 -19.07 -13.97 5.19
N ASP A 194 -19.50 -12.91 5.88
CA ASP A 194 -20.79 -12.25 5.68
C ASP A 194 -20.70 -11.06 4.69
N HIS A 195 -19.62 -10.98 3.90
CA HIS A 195 -19.41 -9.93 2.88
C HIS A 195 -19.28 -8.50 3.41
N HIS A 196 -18.77 -8.35 4.63
CA HIS A 196 -18.45 -7.05 5.23
C HIS A 196 -16.95 -6.79 5.28
N LEU A 197 -16.54 -5.56 4.96
CA LEU A 197 -15.15 -5.12 5.05
C LEU A 197 -14.79 -4.79 6.50
N ARG A 198 -13.73 -5.41 7.00
CA ARG A 198 -13.21 -5.20 8.35
C ARG A 198 -11.68 -5.04 8.31
N ALA A 199 -11.13 -4.59 9.42
CA ALA A 199 -9.72 -4.33 9.61
C ALA A 199 -9.17 -5.16 10.76
N TRP A 200 -7.94 -5.63 10.61
CA TRP A 200 -7.16 -6.31 11.62
C TRP A 200 -5.83 -5.59 11.83
N GLY A 201 -5.48 -5.27 13.07
CA GLY A 201 -4.18 -4.75 13.47
C GLY A 201 -3.15 -5.87 13.43
N ALA A 202 -2.47 -6.00 12.29
CA ALA A 202 -1.54 -7.10 12.05
C ALA A 202 -0.28 -6.98 12.91
N ARG A 203 0.27 -5.77 13.03
CA ARG A 203 1.52 -5.54 13.77
C ARG A 203 1.65 -4.10 14.23
N TRP A 204 2.35 -3.95 15.36
CA TRP A 204 2.92 -2.69 15.81
C TRP A 204 4.45 -2.79 15.91
N ALA A 205 5.12 -1.66 15.77
CA ALA A 205 6.54 -1.51 16.02
C ALA A 205 6.81 -0.12 16.60
N TYR A 206 7.94 0.01 17.29
CA TYR A 206 8.44 1.28 17.77
C TYR A 206 9.97 1.29 17.66
N TRP A 207 10.53 2.49 17.63
CA TRP A 207 11.97 2.70 17.70
C TRP A 207 12.24 3.91 18.59
N VAL A 208 13.35 3.86 19.32
CA VAL A 208 13.84 4.95 20.16
C VAL A 208 15.32 5.13 19.84
N GLU A 209 15.73 6.38 19.66
CA GLU A 209 17.13 6.75 19.48
C GLU A 209 18.01 6.19 20.61
N GLY A 210 19.22 5.75 20.25
CA GLY A 210 20.18 5.18 21.20
C GLY A 210 20.82 6.23 22.13
N GLY A 211 20.92 5.92 23.42
CA GLY A 211 21.44 6.82 24.44
C GLY A 211 21.17 6.32 25.87
N ALA A 212 21.60 7.11 26.86
CA ALA A 212 21.59 6.70 28.27
C ALA A 212 20.18 6.47 28.85
N LYS A 213 19.12 7.00 28.20
CA LYS A 213 17.73 6.89 28.66
C LYS A 213 16.83 6.08 27.73
N SER A 214 17.36 5.56 26.63
CA SER A 214 16.57 4.85 25.60
C SER A 214 15.78 3.68 26.16
N GLY A 215 16.37 2.88 27.05
CA GLY A 215 15.69 1.74 27.67
C GLY A 215 14.44 2.16 28.44
N LYS A 216 14.56 3.21 29.28
CA LYS A 216 13.41 3.72 30.04
C LYS A 216 12.33 4.32 29.12
N ILE A 217 12.75 5.06 28.08
CA ILE A 217 11.81 5.61 27.09
C ILE A 217 11.09 4.46 26.36
N ALA A 218 11.81 3.41 25.98
CA ALA A 218 11.26 2.23 25.35
C ALA A 218 10.25 1.50 26.26
N ASP A 219 10.56 1.34 27.54
CA ASP A 219 9.67 0.71 28.52
C ASP A 219 8.36 1.49 28.71
N GLU A 220 8.41 2.82 28.62
CA GLU A 220 7.24 3.70 28.69
C GLU A 220 6.45 3.73 27.36
N LEU A 221 7.13 3.73 26.21
CA LEU A 221 6.52 3.85 24.88
C LEU A 221 5.90 2.55 24.38
N MET A 222 6.58 1.42 24.58
CA MET A 222 6.16 0.11 24.08
C MET A 222 4.72 -0.28 24.45
N PRO A 223 4.29 -0.24 25.74
CA PRO A 223 2.94 -0.66 26.10
C PRO A 223 1.88 0.25 25.46
N GLU A 224 2.14 1.56 25.39
CA GLU A 224 1.24 2.53 24.75
C GLU A 224 1.08 2.27 23.25
N VAL A 225 2.17 1.97 22.56
CA VAL A 225 2.14 1.61 21.14
C VAL A 225 1.39 0.29 20.94
N ARG A 226 1.67 -0.74 21.74
CA ARG A 226 0.95 -2.02 21.65
C ARG A 226 -0.55 -1.85 21.86
N ASP A 227 -0.95 -1.19 22.94
CA ASP A 227 -2.34 -1.08 23.36
C ASP A 227 -3.11 -0.10 22.44
N GLY A 228 -2.42 0.86 21.84
CA GLY A 228 -2.96 1.76 20.82
C GLY A 228 -3.42 1.06 19.54
N LEU A 229 -2.79 -0.06 19.16
CA LEU A 229 -3.17 -0.80 17.94
C LEU A 229 -4.60 -1.34 18.02
N GLN A 230 -5.02 -1.89 19.17
CA GLN A 230 -6.39 -2.38 19.35
C GLN A 230 -7.39 -1.22 19.28
N SER A 231 -7.09 -0.10 19.97
CA SER A 231 -7.95 1.10 19.93
C SER A 231 -8.13 1.62 18.51
N LEU A 232 -7.05 1.62 17.71
CA LEU A 232 -7.10 2.01 16.30
C LEU A 232 -7.92 1.02 15.48
N GLN A 233 -7.70 -0.28 15.64
CA GLN A 233 -8.47 -1.31 14.96
C GLN A 233 -9.97 -1.15 15.21
N ASP A 234 -10.38 -0.88 16.45
CA ASP A 234 -11.78 -0.68 16.81
C ASP A 234 -12.38 0.55 16.10
N GLN A 235 -11.63 1.66 16.06
CA GLN A 235 -12.06 2.89 15.37
C GLN A 235 -12.13 2.71 13.85
N VAL A 236 -11.16 2.02 13.25
CA VAL A 236 -11.15 1.70 11.82
C VAL A 236 -12.36 0.81 11.50
N ASN A 237 -12.59 -0.25 12.27
CA ASN A 237 -13.75 -1.13 12.08
C ASN A 237 -15.07 -0.38 12.24
N GLN A 238 -15.18 0.52 13.21
CA GLN A 238 -16.36 1.37 13.36
C GLN A 238 -16.58 2.24 12.11
N ALA A 239 -15.53 2.87 11.57
CA ALA A 239 -15.65 3.65 10.34
C ALA A 239 -16.02 2.77 9.12
N LEU A 240 -15.47 1.57 9.04
CA LEU A 240 -15.76 0.61 7.97
C LEU A 240 -17.19 0.07 8.01
N THR A 241 -17.92 0.15 9.12
CA THR A 241 -19.36 -0.19 9.14
C THR A 241 -20.18 0.65 8.16
N LEU A 242 -19.72 1.85 7.79
CA LEU A 242 -20.38 2.67 6.76
C LEU A 242 -20.29 2.03 5.37
N THR A 243 -19.27 1.19 5.13
CA THR A 243 -19.14 0.45 3.86
C THR A 243 -20.20 -0.65 3.73
N ASP A 244 -20.82 -1.07 4.84
CA ASP A 244 -21.95 -2.01 4.81
C ASP A 244 -23.17 -1.42 4.07
N LEU A 245 -23.25 -0.09 3.92
CA LEU A 245 -24.27 0.60 3.12
C LEU A 245 -24.07 0.45 1.61
N LEU A 246 -22.88 0.04 1.17
CA LEU A 246 -22.57 -0.17 -0.24
C LEU A 246 -23.10 -1.51 -0.76
N GLY A 247 -23.51 -2.42 0.14
CA GLY A 247 -23.95 -3.77 -0.18
C GLY A 247 -22.87 -4.83 0.07
N PRO A 248 -23.06 -6.07 -0.41
CA PRO A 248 -22.11 -7.16 -0.22
C PRO A 248 -20.78 -6.87 -0.90
N ILE A 249 -19.72 -6.76 -0.10
CA ILE A 249 -18.36 -6.53 -0.57
C ILE A 249 -17.78 -7.87 -1.04
N THR A 250 -17.14 -7.85 -2.20
CA THR A 250 -16.52 -9.04 -2.81
C THR A 250 -15.03 -9.07 -2.58
N ASP A 251 -14.38 -7.91 -2.61
CA ASP A 251 -12.93 -7.81 -2.45
C ASP A 251 -12.48 -6.42 -1.97
N VAL A 252 -11.25 -6.33 -1.48
CA VAL A 252 -10.57 -5.07 -1.16
C VAL A 252 -9.12 -5.14 -1.64
N TYR A 253 -8.66 -4.08 -2.29
CA TYR A 253 -7.29 -4.00 -2.77
C TYR A 253 -6.79 -2.55 -2.76
N TYR A 254 -5.51 -2.36 -3.08
CA TYR A 254 -4.81 -1.09 -2.96
C TYR A 254 -4.20 -0.67 -4.29
N LEU A 255 -4.28 0.62 -4.59
CA LEU A 255 -3.60 1.29 -5.69
C LEU A 255 -2.70 2.41 -5.15
N PRO A 256 -1.55 2.68 -5.80
CA PRO A 256 -0.58 3.64 -5.29
C PRO A 256 -1.07 5.08 -5.48
N GLY A 257 -0.77 5.96 -4.53
CA GLY A 257 -1.16 7.36 -4.62
C GLY A 257 -2.67 7.58 -4.54
N ARG A 258 -3.07 8.83 -4.79
CA ARG A 258 -4.45 9.30 -4.67
C ARG A 258 -5.21 9.15 -5.99
N GLN A 259 -6.07 8.14 -6.10
CA GLN A 259 -6.83 7.76 -7.30
C GLN A 259 -8.34 7.72 -7.00
N PRO A 260 -8.97 8.88 -6.75
CA PRO A 260 -10.40 8.93 -6.39
C PRO A 260 -11.30 8.49 -7.55
N ASN A 261 -10.79 8.49 -8.79
CA ASN A 261 -11.49 8.06 -9.98
C ASN A 261 -10.70 6.94 -10.68
N ARG A 262 -11.44 6.10 -11.39
CA ARG A 262 -10.88 5.08 -12.28
C ARG A 262 -10.10 5.71 -13.42
N ILE A 263 -8.94 5.15 -13.73
CA ILE A 263 -8.16 5.46 -14.93
C ILE A 263 -8.59 4.45 -15.98
N ALA A 264 -9.33 4.90 -17.00
CA ALA A 264 -9.80 4.00 -18.07
C ALA A 264 -8.62 3.49 -18.89
N THR A 265 -7.97 4.36 -19.65
CA THR A 265 -6.72 4.04 -20.35
C THR A 265 -5.75 5.19 -20.18
N GLY A 266 -4.50 4.90 -19.82
CA GLY A 266 -3.46 5.92 -19.67
C GLY A 266 -2.46 5.60 -18.58
N GLY A 267 -1.84 6.66 -18.06
CA GLY A 267 -0.73 6.55 -17.13
C GLY A 267 -0.74 7.62 -16.06
N ILE A 268 -0.28 7.27 -14.86
CA ILE A 268 -0.01 8.21 -13.76
C ILE A 268 1.35 7.90 -13.11
N SER A 269 1.87 8.87 -12.37
CA SER A 269 3.10 8.72 -11.58
C SER A 269 2.97 9.46 -10.25
N GLY A 270 3.67 9.00 -9.24
CA GLY A 270 3.70 9.63 -7.91
C GLY A 270 4.65 8.91 -6.97
N ALA A 271 4.45 9.06 -5.66
CA ALA A 271 5.09 8.22 -4.65
C ALA A 271 4.06 7.50 -3.78
N THR A 272 4.37 6.27 -3.39
CA THR A 272 3.53 5.47 -2.46
C THR A 272 3.44 6.08 -1.06
N THR A 273 4.36 6.98 -0.71
CA THR A 273 4.35 7.73 0.55
C THR A 273 3.38 8.91 0.55
N ASP A 274 2.87 9.31 -0.63
CA ASP A 274 1.95 10.44 -0.74
C ASP A 274 0.54 10.03 -0.31
N ASP A 275 0.09 8.86 -0.77
CA ASP A 275 -1.21 8.28 -0.43
C ASP A 275 -1.28 6.82 -0.89
N VAL A 276 -2.31 6.12 -0.42
CA VAL A 276 -2.76 4.82 -0.92
C VAL A 276 -4.25 4.90 -1.18
N THR A 277 -4.68 4.51 -2.37
CA THR A 277 -6.11 4.36 -2.66
C THR A 277 -6.57 2.97 -2.24
N ILE A 278 -7.51 2.91 -1.31
CA ILE A 278 -8.25 1.71 -0.95
C ILE A 278 -9.38 1.57 -1.96
N VAL A 279 -9.42 0.45 -2.66
CA VAL A 279 -10.49 0.10 -3.59
C VAL A 279 -11.34 -1.00 -2.98
N ILE A 280 -12.61 -0.70 -2.80
CA ILE A 280 -13.63 -1.61 -2.29
C ILE A 280 -14.44 -2.09 -3.49
N GLU A 281 -14.43 -3.39 -3.72
CA GLU A 281 -15.17 -4.01 -4.82
C GLU A 281 -16.44 -4.69 -4.29
N GLN A 282 -17.53 -4.55 -5.03
CA GLN A 282 -18.84 -5.11 -4.69
C GLN A 282 -19.55 -5.60 -5.95
N HIS A 283 -20.54 -6.47 -5.80
CA HIS A 283 -21.37 -6.87 -6.93
C HIS A 283 -22.14 -5.66 -7.52
N ALA A 284 -22.10 -5.54 -8.85
CA ALA A 284 -22.84 -4.51 -9.58
C ALA A 284 -24.32 -4.88 -9.78
#